data_AF-A0A355BN77-F1
#
_entry.id   AF-A0A355BN77-F1
#
_cell.length_a   1.000
_cell.length_b   1.000
_cell.length_c   1.000
_cell.angle_alpha   90.00
_cell.angle_beta   90.00
_cell.angle_gamma   90.00
#
_symmetry.space_group_name_H-M   'P 1'
#
loop_
_entity.id
_entity.type
_entity.pdbx_description
1 polymer ?
#
loop_
_entity_poly.entity_id
_entity_poly.type
_entity_poly.pdbx_seq_one_letter_code
_entity_poly.pdbx_strand_id
1 'polypeptide(L)'
;MQPSVMEHRRLLLKFLLGSPLLSLGCTPTEQKTTIATPSLEDLITKASDAINIFDFEKIANQKLPPAHLGYLTTGVRDNFTRDANQEAYRAI
;
A
#
# COMPACT_ATOMS: atom_id res chain seq x y z
N MET A 1 -47.59 -7.78 -21.60
CA MET A 1 -47.43 -8.36 -20.25
C MET A 1 -46.08 -7.88 -19.72
N GLN A 2 -46.04 -6.98 -18.74
CA GLN A 2 -44.76 -6.50 -18.20
C GLN A 2 -44.16 -7.57 -17.26
N PRO A 3 -42.85 -7.84 -17.31
CA PRO A 3 -42.24 -8.83 -16.42
C PRO A 3 -42.34 -8.37 -14.96
N SER A 4 -42.55 -9.29 -14.03
CA SER A 4 -42.52 -8.97 -12.60
C SER A 4 -41.09 -8.61 -12.17
N VAL A 5 -40.92 -7.96 -11.01
CA VAL A 5 -39.60 -7.62 -10.46
C VAL A 5 -38.72 -8.88 -10.28
N MET A 6 -39.32 -10.04 -10.00
CA MET A 6 -38.60 -11.31 -9.86
C MET A 6 -38.04 -11.83 -11.18
N GLU A 7 -38.77 -11.66 -12.29
CA GLU A 7 -38.27 -12.01 -13.62
C GLU A 7 -37.10 -11.12 -14.04
N HIS A 8 -37.17 -9.81 -13.76
CA HIS A 8 -36.05 -8.90 -14.03
C HIS A 8 -34.78 -9.28 -13.25
N ARG A 9 -34.91 -9.66 -11.98
CA ARG A 9 -33.79 -10.16 -11.17
C ARG A 9 -33.18 -11.43 -11.77
N ARG A 10 -34.02 -12.37 -12.19
CA ARG A 10 -33.57 -13.63 -12.80
C ARG A 10 -32.81 -13.39 -14.11
N LEU A 11 -33.29 -12.47 -14.94
CA LEU A 11 -32.65 -12.10 -16.20
C LEU A 11 -31.32 -11.39 -15.98
N LEU A 12 -31.25 -10.46 -15.01
CA LEU A 12 -30.01 -9.80 -14.62
C LEU A 12 -28.95 -10.80 -14.14
N LEU A 13 -29.34 -11.76 -13.30
CA LEU A 13 -28.42 -12.79 -12.80
C LEU A 13 -27.90 -13.69 -13.94
N LYS A 14 -28.77 -14.08 -14.88
CA LYS A 14 -28.35 -14.83 -16.09
C LYS A 14 -27.39 -14.01 -16.96
N PHE A 15 -27.64 -12.71 -17.12
CA PHE A 15 -26.76 -11.80 -17.85
C PHE A 15 -25.39 -11.66 -17.17
N LEU A 16 -25.36 -11.49 -15.84
CA LEU A 16 -24.11 -11.41 -15.06
C LEU A 16 -23.30 -12.72 -15.13
N LEU A 17 -23.97 -13.88 -15.04
CA LEU A 17 -23.34 -15.20 -15.17
C LEU A 17 -22.75 -15.45 -16.57
N GLY A 18 -23.35 -14.89 -17.63
CA GLY A 18 -22.86 -14.99 -19.00
C GLY A 18 -21.87 -13.90 -19.41
N SER A 19 -21.57 -12.93 -18.53
CA SER A 19 -20.71 -11.81 -18.86
C SER A 19 -19.22 -12.18 -18.71
N PRO A 20 -18.37 -11.84 -19.69
CA PRO A 20 -16.92 -12.04 -19.59
C PRO A 20 -16.27 -11.21 -18.46
N LEU A 21 -16.98 -10.22 -17.89
CA LEU A 21 -16.52 -9.51 -16.70
C LEU A 21 -16.41 -10.43 -15.47
N LEU A 22 -17.21 -11.50 -15.40
CA LEU A 22 -17.09 -12.49 -14.32
C LEU A 22 -15.77 -13.27 -14.43
N SER A 23 -15.29 -13.50 -15.65
CA SER A 23 -13.99 -14.16 -15.92
C SER A 23 -12.79 -13.31 -15.50
N LEU A 24 -12.94 -11.98 -15.41
CA LEU A 24 -11.87 -11.08 -14.95
C LEU A 24 -11.82 -10.94 -13.42
N GLY A 25 -12.93 -11.20 -12.72
CA GLY A 25 -13.03 -11.01 -11.28
C GLY A 25 -12.91 -12.29 -10.43
N CYS A 26 -13.09 -13.47 -11.02
CA CYS A 26 -13.10 -14.75 -10.30
C CYS A 26 -12.19 -15.78 -10.97
N THR A 27 -10.90 -15.47 -11.05
CA THR A 27 -9.91 -16.54 -11.00
C THR A 27 -9.37 -16.56 -9.57
N PRO A 28 -9.47 -17.68 -8.81
CA PRO A 28 -8.60 -17.90 -7.66
C PRO A 28 -7.24 -18.29 -8.21
N THR A 29 -6.67 -17.41 -9.02
CA THR A 29 -5.26 -17.42 -9.32
C THR A 29 -4.72 -16.31 -8.46
N GLU A 30 -3.71 -16.63 -7.65
CA GLU A 30 -2.81 -15.65 -7.06
C GLU A 30 -2.14 -14.85 -8.19
N GLN A 31 -2.91 -14.04 -8.91
CA GLN A 31 -2.38 -13.03 -9.79
C GLN A 31 -1.95 -11.92 -8.84
N LYS A 32 -0.78 -12.13 -8.26
CA LYS A 32 0.12 -11.06 -7.87
C LYS A 32 0.22 -10.17 -9.10
N THR A 33 -0.63 -9.16 -9.18
CA THR A 33 -0.51 -8.07 -10.14
C THR A 33 0.81 -7.39 -9.80
N THR A 34 1.90 -7.90 -10.33
CA THR A 34 3.18 -7.20 -10.38
C THR A 34 3.03 -6.12 -11.43
N ILE A 35 2.24 -5.08 -11.13
CA ILE A 35 2.74 -3.76 -11.52
C ILE A 35 4.06 -3.70 -10.76
N ALA A 36 5.16 -3.89 -11.47
CA ALA A 36 6.50 -3.73 -10.92
C ALA A 36 6.57 -2.28 -10.47
N THR A 37 6.12 -2.03 -9.25
CA THR A 37 6.40 -0.80 -8.54
C THR A 37 7.89 -0.88 -8.33
N PRO A 38 8.67 -0.04 -9.03
CA PRO A 38 10.11 -0.10 -8.88
C PRO A 38 10.42 0.07 -7.40
N SER A 39 11.32 -0.78 -6.88
CA SER A 39 11.65 -0.74 -5.47
C SER A 39 12.26 0.64 -5.18
N LEU A 40 12.07 1.20 -3.98
CA LEU A 40 12.64 2.52 -3.69
C LEU A 40 14.17 2.51 -3.75
N GLU A 41 14.80 1.33 -3.61
CA GLU A 41 16.23 1.13 -3.81
C GLU A 41 16.66 1.36 -5.26
N ASP A 42 15.81 1.03 -6.23
CA ASP A 42 16.05 1.29 -7.66
C ASP A 42 15.88 2.78 -8.00
N LEU A 43 15.06 3.50 -7.22
CA LEU A 43 14.75 4.92 -7.44
C LEU A 43 15.78 5.84 -6.81
N ILE A 44 16.33 5.48 -5.65
CA ILE A 44 17.25 6.32 -4.88
C ILE A 44 18.61 5.65 -4.83
N THR A 45 19.42 5.95 -5.85
CA THR A 45 20.79 5.43 -5.98
C THR A 45 21.84 6.40 -5.43
N LYS A 46 21.50 7.69 -5.41
CA LYS A 46 22.31 8.80 -4.88
C LYS A 46 21.46 9.67 -3.96
N ALA A 47 22.10 10.39 -3.04
CA ALA A 47 21.40 11.28 -2.11
C ALA A 47 20.58 12.38 -2.80
N SER A 48 21.00 12.80 -4.01
CA SER A 48 20.28 13.79 -4.84
C SER A 48 18.96 13.29 -5.41
N ASP A 49 18.73 11.97 -5.42
CA ASP A 49 17.54 11.35 -6.01
C ASP A 49 16.34 11.42 -5.06
N ALA A 50 16.59 11.62 -3.75
CA ALA A 50 15.54 11.77 -2.75
C ALA A 50 14.91 13.16 -2.82
N ILE A 51 13.58 13.21 -2.83
CA ILE A 51 12.82 14.47 -2.83
C ILE A 51 12.54 14.90 -1.39
N ASN A 52 12.33 13.93 -0.50
CA ASN A 52 12.09 14.13 0.91
C ASN A 52 13.12 13.37 1.76
N ILE A 53 13.48 13.92 2.92
CA ILE A 53 14.34 13.26 3.89
C ILE A 53 13.73 11.92 4.36
N PHE A 54 12.41 11.82 4.41
CA PHE A 54 11.73 10.58 4.81
C PHE A 54 11.81 9.47 3.75
N ASP A 55 12.22 9.76 2.51
CA ASP A 55 12.40 8.74 1.47
C ASP A 55 13.53 7.76 1.86
N PHE A 56 14.50 8.21 2.66
CA PHE A 56 15.59 7.39 3.15
C PHE A 56 15.18 6.36 4.21
N GLU A 57 14.03 6.51 4.86
CA GLU A 57 13.62 5.60 5.94
C GLU A 57 13.42 4.18 5.41
N LYS A 58 12.78 4.02 4.25
CA LYS A 58 12.56 2.70 3.65
C LYS A 58 13.87 2.05 3.20
N ILE A 59 14.80 2.84 2.65
CA ILE A 59 16.14 2.37 2.29
C ILE A 59 16.92 1.95 3.54
N ALA A 60 16.83 2.72 4.63
CA ALA A 60 17.47 2.42 5.90
C ALA A 60 16.93 1.10 6.50
N ASN A 61 15.62 0.87 6.43
CA ASN A 61 15.00 -0.39 6.86
C ASN A 61 15.52 -1.61 6.10
N GLN A 62 15.90 -1.45 4.83
CA GLN A 62 16.38 -2.54 3.99
C GLN A 62 17.90 -2.75 4.10
N LYS A 63 18.68 -1.66 4.24
CA LYS A 63 20.15 -1.71 4.20
C LYS A 63 20.83 -1.78 5.56
N LEU A 64 20.21 -1.25 6.62
CA LEU A 64 20.83 -1.22 7.94
C LEU A 64 20.61 -2.53 8.70
N PRO A 65 21.64 -3.04 9.42
CA PRO A 65 21.42 -4.15 10.34
C PRO A 65 20.38 -3.77 11.41
N PRO A 66 19.52 -4.70 11.86
CA PRO A 66 18.45 -4.39 12.82
C PRO A 66 18.93 -3.68 14.10
N ALA A 67 20.10 -4.04 14.61
CA ALA A 67 20.67 -3.39 15.81
C ALA A 67 21.02 -1.91 15.57
N HIS A 68 21.59 -1.58 14.41
CA HIS A 68 21.91 -0.20 14.04
C HIS A 68 20.64 0.61 13.76
N LEU A 69 19.67 -0.01 13.08
CA LEU A 69 18.39 0.63 12.83
C LEU A 69 17.65 0.93 14.14
N GLY A 70 17.65 -0.01 15.09
CA GLY A 70 17.07 0.21 16.42
C GLY A 70 17.76 1.33 17.17
N TYR A 71 19.09 1.43 17.10
CA TYR A 71 19.84 2.54 17.73
C TYR A 71 19.46 3.91 17.16
N LEU A 72 19.19 4.01 15.86
CA LEU A 72 18.86 5.28 15.21
C LEU A 72 17.40 5.70 15.37
N THR A 73 16.48 4.74 15.40
CA THR A 73 15.03 5.02 15.34
C THR A 73 14.36 5.12 16.70
N THR A 74 14.99 4.58 17.75
CA THR A 74 14.42 4.55 19.11
C THR A 74 14.85 5.75 19.94
N GLY A 75 13.96 6.19 20.81
CA GLY A 75 14.19 7.17 21.86
C GLY A 75 14.17 6.52 23.25
N VAL A 76 14.09 7.35 24.28
CA VAL A 76 14.10 6.88 25.66
C VAL A 76 12.74 6.27 26.03
N ARG A 77 12.77 5.05 26.61
CA ARG A 77 11.58 4.29 27.06
C ARG A 77 10.53 4.10 25.95
N ASP A 78 9.41 4.80 26.06
CA ASP A 78 8.21 4.75 25.23
C ASP A 78 8.26 5.73 24.05
N ASN A 79 9.39 6.40 23.82
CA ASN A 79 9.59 7.40 22.75
C ASN A 79 8.72 8.66 22.88
N PHE A 80 8.08 8.89 24.03
CA PHE A 80 7.12 9.98 24.22
C PHE A 80 7.66 11.35 23.77
N THR A 81 8.86 11.73 24.21
CA THR A 81 9.46 13.03 23.86
C THR A 81 9.80 13.13 22.37
N ARG A 82 10.21 12.02 21.74
CA ARG A 82 10.49 12.00 20.29
C ARG A 82 9.23 12.33 19.51
N ASP A 83 8.12 11.69 19.87
CA ASP A 83 6.84 11.86 19.17
C ASP A 83 6.23 13.24 19.45
N ALA A 84 6.33 13.72 20.69
CA ALA A 84 5.90 15.07 21.07
C ALA A 84 6.63 16.16 20.28
N ASN A 85 7.94 16.00 20.00
CA ASN A 85 8.69 16.95 19.17
C ASN A 85 8.13 17.02 17.74
N GLN A 86 7.82 15.87 17.15
CA GLN A 86 7.25 15.84 15.79
C GLN A 86 5.85 16.48 15.77
N GLU A 87 5.02 16.20 16.77
CA GLU A 87 3.67 16.76 16.85
C GLU A 87 3.69 18.28 17.06
N ALA A 88 4.61 18.79 17.89
CA ALA A 88 4.76 20.22 18.12
C ALA A 88 5.03 21.00 16.82
N TYR A 89 5.78 20.45 15.86
CA TYR A 89 5.99 21.07 14.55
C TYR A 89 4.72 21.11 13.68
N ARG A 90 3.74 20.22 13.91
CA ARG A 90 2.46 20.20 13.18
C ARG A 90 1.43 21.16 13.77
N ALA A 91 1.63 21.58 15.02
CA ALA A 91 0.72 22.44 15.76
C ALA A 91 0.99 23.94 15.58
N ILE A 92 1.95 24.32 14.72
CA ILE A 92 2.30 25.69 14.34
C ILE A 92 1.79 25.93 12.92
#